data_AF-A0A8C2JLG0-F1
#
_entry.id   AF-A0A8C2JLG0-F1
#
_cell.length_a   1.000
_cell.length_b   1.000
_cell.length_c   1.000
_cell.angle_alpha   90.00
_cell.angle_beta   90.00
_cell.angle_gamma   90.00
#
_symmetry.space_group_name_H-M   'P 1'
#
loop_
_entity.id
_entity.type
_entity.pdbx_description
1 polymer ?
#
loop_
_entity_poly.entity_id
_entity_poly.type
_entity_poly.pdbx_seq_one_letter_code
_entity_poly.pdbx_strand_id
1 'polypeptide(L)'
;FKIHILKSLYLQSLINLHHVFTALDCTVIDGNLKQIDAGSGSVVGVNNLNEIFILIDNVFTKISGSLKHFSVGPAGQLGVNTANNIFKYQSGGFIQFPGEELQRKFF
;
A
#
# COMPACT_ATOMS: atom_id res chain seq x y z
N PHE A 1 -2.28 -4.24 14.84
CA PHE A 1 -2.32 -2.84 14.35
C PHE A 1 -3.75 -2.55 13.89
N LYS A 2 -4.40 -1.51 14.42
CA LYS A 2 -5.75 -1.07 14.02
C LYS A 2 -5.56 0.06 13.00
N ILE A 3 -6.10 -0.10 11.80
CA ILE A 3 -5.78 0.77 10.65
C ILE A 3 -6.73 1.97 10.65
N HIS A 4 -6.16 3.18 10.55
CA HIS A 4 -6.86 4.44 10.33
C HIS A 4 -6.45 4.95 8.92
N ILE A 5 -7.39 4.99 7.97
CA ILE A 5 -7.11 5.47 6.60
C ILE A 5 -7.38 6.97 6.52
N LEU A 6 -6.36 7.76 6.14
CA LEU A 6 -6.41 9.21 5.98
C LEU A 6 -7.10 9.63 4.68
N LYS A 7 -8.01 10.60 4.75
CA LYS A 7 -8.37 11.47 3.61
C LYS A 7 -7.95 12.89 3.92
N SER A 8 -7.00 13.43 3.15
CA SER A 8 -6.53 14.82 3.27
C SER A 8 -7.32 15.73 2.33
N LEU A 9 -7.84 16.84 2.85
CA LEU A 9 -8.42 17.95 2.08
C LEU A 9 -7.68 19.23 2.48
N TYR A 10 -7.05 19.91 1.52
CA TYR A 10 -6.42 21.21 1.72
C TYR A 10 -6.80 22.17 0.60
N LEU A 11 -7.74 23.09 0.90
CA LEU A 11 -7.82 24.48 0.42
C LEU A 11 -9.06 25.10 1.10
N GLN A 12 -8.97 26.20 1.83
CA GLN A 12 -9.21 27.57 1.34
C GLN A 12 -8.74 28.58 2.41
N SER A 13 -8.22 29.72 1.94
CA SER A 13 -7.50 30.73 2.73
C SER A 13 -8.38 31.68 3.55
N LEU A 14 -7.80 32.12 4.68
CA LEU A 14 -7.98 33.43 5.33
C LEU A 14 -9.35 33.77 5.94
N ILE A 15 -9.68 33.20 7.10
CA ILE A 15 -10.48 33.91 8.11
C ILE A 15 -10.07 33.47 9.54
N ASN A 16 -9.44 34.40 10.25
CA ASN A 16 -9.37 34.60 11.71
C ASN A 16 -9.42 33.40 12.69
N LEU A 17 -8.29 33.19 13.35
CA LEU A 17 -8.14 32.88 14.79
C LEU A 17 -9.06 31.80 15.40
N HIS A 18 -9.17 30.64 14.78
CA HIS A 18 -9.51 29.41 15.49
C HIS A 18 -8.78 28.26 14.80
N HIS A 19 -7.54 28.00 15.21
CA HIS A 19 -6.89 26.69 14.98
C HIS A 19 -7.67 25.64 15.77
N VAL A 20 -8.88 25.32 15.32
CA VAL A 20 -9.50 24.04 15.64
C VAL A 20 -8.69 23.04 14.85
N PHE A 21 -7.75 22.39 15.52
CA PHE A 21 -7.21 21.11 15.06
C PHE A 21 -8.41 20.16 14.95
N THR A 22 -9.06 20.13 13.80
CA THR A 22 -10.10 19.13 13.53
C THR A 22 -9.39 17.80 13.50
N ALA A 23 -9.69 16.95 14.48
CA ALA A 23 -9.22 15.57 14.50
C ALA A 23 -9.64 14.89 13.19
N LEU A 24 -8.77 14.01 12.70
CA LEU A 24 -9.05 13.23 11.50
C LEU A 24 -10.21 12.27 11.78
N ASP A 25 -11.28 12.35 10.98
CA ASP A 25 -12.36 11.37 11.03
C ASP A 25 -11.91 10.07 10.35
N CYS A 26 -11.79 9.01 11.13
CA CYS A 26 -11.24 7.74 10.70
C CYS A 26 -12.22 6.61 10.95
N THR A 27 -12.39 5.75 9.95
CA THR A 27 -13.13 4.50 10.07
C THR A 27 -12.18 3.32 10.18
N VAL A 28 -12.57 2.32 10.98
CA VAL A 28 -11.84 1.07 11.09
C VAL A 28 -12.22 0.19 9.90
N ILE A 29 -11.21 -0.40 9.26
CA ILE A 29 -11.39 -1.44 8.24
C ILE A 29 -10.85 -2.76 8.80
N ASP A 30 -11.61 -3.83 8.60
CA ASP A 30 -11.23 -5.16 9.05
C ASP A 30 -9.96 -5.65 8.34
N GLY A 31 -9.02 -6.16 9.13
CA GLY A 31 -7.73 -6.66 8.64
C GLY A 31 -6.67 -6.60 9.71
N ASN A 32 -5.62 -7.41 9.56
CA ASN A 32 -4.45 -7.39 10.44
C ASN A 32 -3.18 -7.39 9.58
N LEU A 33 -2.66 -6.19 9.33
CA LEU A 33 -1.48 -5.98 8.48
C LEU A 33 -0.33 -5.41 9.31
N LYS A 34 0.90 -5.67 8.87
CA LYS A 34 2.13 -5.05 9.39
C LYS A 34 2.63 -3.91 8.51
N GLN A 35 2.26 -3.91 7.23
CA GLN A 35 2.61 -2.88 6.25
C GLN A 35 1.46 -2.70 5.26
N ILE A 36 1.25 -1.46 4.82
CA ILE A 36 0.25 -1.04 3.85
C ILE A 36 0.89 -0.03 2.88
N ASP A 37 0.41 0.02 1.64
CA ASP A 37 0.75 1.05 0.65
C ASP A 37 -0.49 1.39 -0.18
N ALA A 38 -0.57 2.64 -0.64
CA ALA A 38 -1.72 3.14 -1.39
C ALA A 38 -1.26 4.02 -2.55
N GLY A 39 -1.76 3.72 -3.75
CA GLY A 39 -1.36 4.41 -4.97
C GLY A 39 -2.14 3.93 -6.18
N SER A 40 -2.33 4.82 -7.17
CA SER A 40 -3.06 4.51 -8.42
C SER A 40 -4.45 3.88 -8.20
N GLY A 41 -5.19 4.36 -7.20
CA GLY A 41 -6.53 3.86 -6.87
C GLY A 41 -6.56 2.48 -6.21
N SER A 42 -5.41 1.90 -5.88
CA SER A 42 -5.28 0.61 -5.19
C SER A 42 -4.73 0.81 -3.78
N VAL A 43 -5.10 -0.11 -2.89
CA VAL A 43 -4.51 -0.23 -1.54
C VAL A 43 -4.07 -1.68 -1.37
N VAL A 44 -2.83 -1.87 -0.95
CA VAL A 44 -2.22 -3.18 -0.78
C VAL A 44 -1.50 -3.28 0.55
N GLY A 45 -1.22 -4.50 1.00
CA GLY A 45 -0.42 -4.67 2.20
C GLY A 45 -0.06 -6.11 2.47
N VAL A 46 0.69 -6.32 3.55
CA VAL A 46 1.11 -7.65 4.02
C VAL A 46 0.91 -7.78 5.52
N ASN A 47 0.68 -9.01 5.99
CA ASN A 47 0.57 -9.30 7.42
C ASN A 47 1.86 -9.89 8.01
N ASN A 48 1.81 -10.24 9.30
CA ASN A 48 2.96 -10.83 10.01
C ASN A 48 3.42 -12.18 9.42
N LEU A 49 2.52 -12.92 8.77
CA LEU A 49 2.81 -14.19 8.09
C LEU A 49 3.34 -14.01 6.66
N ASN A 50 3.61 -12.77 6.23
CA ASN A 50 3.99 -12.41 4.86
C ASN A 50 2.91 -12.74 3.81
N GLU A 51 1.66 -12.91 4.23
CA GLU A 51 0.53 -13.05 3.30
C GLU A 51 0.21 -11.69 2.68
N ILE A 52 -0.19 -11.71 1.40
CA ILE A 52 -0.36 -10.53 0.56
C ILE A 52 -1.84 -10.22 0.44
N PHE A 53 -2.21 -8.95 0.60
CA PHE A 53 -3.59 -8.48 0.54
C PHE A 53 -3.75 -7.31 -0.43
N ILE A 54 -4.88 -7.30 -1.14
CA ILE A 54 -5.38 -6.15 -1.92
C ILE A 54 -6.73 -5.75 -1.35
N LEU A 55 -6.97 -4.45 -1.18
CA LEU A 55 -8.28 -3.94 -0.82
C LEU A 55 -9.21 -3.99 -2.04
N ILE A 56 -10.21 -4.85 -2.00
CA ILE A 56 -11.24 -5.02 -3.03
C ILE A 56 -12.59 -4.86 -2.35
N ASP A 57 -13.44 -3.96 -2.84
CA ASP A 57 -14.77 -3.68 -2.26
C ASP A 57 -14.75 -3.46 -0.74
N ASN A 58 -13.77 -2.67 -0.27
CA ASN A 58 -13.50 -2.36 1.14
C ASN A 58 -13.11 -3.58 2.02
N VAL A 59 -12.72 -4.69 1.42
CA VAL A 59 -12.26 -5.90 2.12
C VAL A 59 -10.83 -6.23 1.69
N PHE A 60 -9.93 -6.41 2.66
CA PHE A 60 -8.58 -6.91 2.39
C PHE A 60 -8.65 -8.39 1.98
N THR A 61 -8.53 -8.63 0.68
CA THR A 61 -8.60 -9.96 0.07
C THR A 61 -7.20 -10.52 -0.10
N LYS A 62 -6.96 -11.72 0.45
CA LYS A 62 -5.68 -12.43 0.33
C LYS A 62 -5.46 -12.89 -1.12
N ILE A 63 -4.25 -12.73 -1.62
CA ILE A 63 -3.81 -13.29 -2.91
C ILE A 63 -2.59 -14.21 -2.74
N SER A 64 -2.32 -15.02 -3.76
CA SER A 64 -1.21 -15.97 -3.76
C SER A 64 0.16 -15.27 -3.75
N GLY A 65 1.09 -15.83 -2.95
CA GLY A 65 2.47 -15.37 -2.85
C GLY A 65 2.91 -15.17 -1.39
N SER A 66 4.17 -14.76 -1.21
CA SER A 66 4.71 -14.41 0.10
C SER A 66 5.67 -13.22 -0.01
N LEU A 67 5.30 -12.10 0.62
CA LEU A 67 6.07 -10.85 0.60
C LEU A 67 6.21 -10.26 2.01
N LYS A 68 7.37 -9.68 2.31
CA LYS A 68 7.57 -8.91 3.55
C LYS A 68 7.21 -7.44 3.40
N HIS A 69 7.12 -6.94 2.17
CA HIS A 69 6.70 -5.59 1.82
C HIS A 69 6.06 -5.61 0.43
N PHE A 70 4.93 -4.92 0.27
CA PHE A 70 4.19 -4.83 -0.98
C PHE A 70 3.78 -3.38 -1.25
N SER A 71 4.06 -2.90 -2.46
CA SER A 71 3.89 -1.52 -2.88
C SER A 71 3.12 -1.41 -4.19
N VAL A 72 2.36 -0.33 -4.35
CA VAL A 72 1.55 -0.05 -5.54
C VAL A 72 1.66 1.41 -5.95
N GLY A 73 1.82 1.67 -7.25
CA GLY A 73 1.89 3.01 -7.81
C GLY A 73 1.84 3.02 -9.33
N PRO A 74 2.12 4.16 -9.98
CA PRO A 74 2.07 4.27 -11.44
C PRO A 74 2.99 3.29 -12.19
N ALA A 75 4.06 2.81 -11.54
CA ALA A 75 4.98 1.80 -12.09
C ALA A 75 4.44 0.35 -12.02
N GLY A 76 3.28 0.15 -11.39
CA GLY A 76 2.64 -1.12 -11.13
C GLY A 76 2.73 -1.56 -9.67
N GLN A 77 2.59 -2.87 -9.47
CA GLN A 77 2.61 -3.52 -8.16
C GLN A 77 3.93 -4.28 -7.98
N LEU A 78 4.68 -3.92 -6.95
CA LEU A 78 6.03 -4.44 -6.69
C LEU A 78 6.14 -4.91 -5.24
N GLY A 79 6.89 -5.97 -5.02
CA GLY A 79 7.10 -6.50 -3.67
C GLY A 79 8.46 -7.14 -3.49
N VAL A 80 8.84 -7.31 -2.23
CA VAL A 80 10.04 -8.07 -1.85
C VAL A 80 9.68 -9.19 -0.89
N ASN A 81 10.29 -10.36 -1.09
CA ASN A 81 10.15 -11.50 -0.17
C ASN A 81 11.18 -11.42 0.98
N THR A 82 11.14 -12.39 1.90
CA THR A 82 12.08 -12.48 3.02
C THR A 82 13.54 -12.67 2.60
N ALA A 83 13.78 -13.31 1.45
CA ALA A 83 15.09 -13.50 0.83
C ALA A 83 15.58 -12.27 0.03
N ASN A 84 14.88 -11.12 0.11
CA ASN A 84 15.19 -9.90 -0.65
C ASN A 84 15.07 -10.05 -2.18
N ASN A 85 14.40 -11.08 -2.69
CA ASN A 85 14.07 -11.14 -4.11
C ASN A 85 12.91 -10.18 -4.41
N ILE A 86 13.00 -9.51 -5.55
CA ILE A 86 12.04 -8.51 -6.01
C ILE A 86 11.06 -9.21 -6.93
N PHE A 87 9.78 -8.87 -6.81
CA PHE A 87 8.71 -9.40 -7.64
C PHE A 87 7.87 -8.26 -8.20
N LYS A 88 7.42 -8.41 -9.43
CA LYS A 88 6.42 -7.55 -10.05
C LYS A 88 5.17 -8.36 -10.33
N TYR A 89 4.00 -7.82 -9.96
CA TYR A 89 2.74 -8.46 -10.30
C TYR A 89 2.38 -8.20 -11.76
N GLN A 90 2.28 -9.25 -12.56
CA GLN A 90 2.00 -9.21 -14.00
C GLN A 90 1.22 -10.46 -14.40
N SER A 91 0.29 -10.33 -15.35
CA SER A 91 -0.46 -11.47 -15.91
C SER A 91 -1.13 -12.38 -14.87
N GLY A 92 -1.62 -11.80 -13.77
CA GLY A 92 -2.32 -12.54 -12.71
C GLY A 92 -1.43 -13.18 -11.64
N GLY A 93 -0.12 -12.90 -11.61
CA GLY A 93 0.78 -13.45 -10.60
C GLY A 93 2.04 -12.62 -10.36
N PHE A 94 2.78 -12.98 -9.32
CA PHE A 94 4.09 -12.39 -9.03
C PHE A 94 5.19 -13.06 -9.85
N ILE A 95 5.85 -12.28 -10.69
CA ILE A 95 7.01 -12.72 -11.48
C ILE A 95 8.26 -12.12 -10.84
N GLN A 96 9.29 -12.94 -10.63
CA GLN A 96 10.55 -12.46 -10.08
C GLN A 96 11.21 -11.47 -11.05
N PHE A 97 11.55 -10.30 -10.53
CA PHE A 97 12.17 -9.22 -11.26
C PHE A 97 13.66 -9.18 -10.88
N PRO A 98 14.60 -9.36 -11.83
CA PRO A 98 16.03 -9.28 -11.53
C PRO A 98 16.37 -7.86 -11.06
N GLY A 99 17.04 -7.74 -9.91
CA GLY A 99 17.36 -6.44 -9.31
C GLY A 99 18.20 -5.51 -10.21
N GLU A 100 18.95 -6.05 -11.16
CA GLU A 100 19.75 -5.29 -12.13
C GLU A 100 18.88 -4.43 -13.08
N GLU A 101 17.64 -4.83 -13.36
CA GLU A 101 16.76 -4.09 -14.26
C GLU A 101 16.17 -2.82 -13.60
N LEU A 102 16.22 -2.70 -12.27
CA LEU A 102 15.82 -1.47 -11.57
C LEU A 102 16.78 -0.31 -11.82
N GLN A 103 18.08 -0.56 -11.98
CA GLN A 103 19.04 0.50 -12.28
C GLN A 103 18.83 1.09 -13.68
N ARG A 104 18.33 0.27 -14.63
CA ARG A 104 18.22 0.64 -16.05
C ARG A 104 16.90 1.30 -16.43
N LYS A 105 15.91 1.31 -15.54
CA LYS A 105 14.57 1.89 -15.75
C LYS A 105 14.29 3.15 -14.92
N PHE A 106 15.11 3.42 -13.91
CA PHE A 106 14.88 4.52 -12.96
C PHE A 106 16.06 5.51 -12.85
N PHE A 107 17.15 5.32 -13.59
CA PHE A 107 18.23 6.28 -13.81
C PHE A 107 18.51 6.45 -15.30
#